data_AF-A0A659XYN7-F1
#
_entry.id   AF-A0A659XYN7-F1
#
_cell.length_a   1.000
_cell.length_b   1.000
_cell.length_c   1.000
_cell.angle_alpha   90.00
_cell.angle_beta   90.00
_cell.angle_gamma   90.00
#
_symmetry.space_group_name_H-M   'P 1'
#
loop_
_entity.id
_entity.type
_entity.pdbx_description
1 polymer ?
#
loop_
_entity_poly.entity_id
_entity_poly.type
_entity_poly.pdbx_seq_one_letter_code
_entity_poly.pdbx_strand_id
1 'polypeptide(L)' 'MFYTAVALAIEERSGVSTSPIIGMKPVGASGGWSFYRDVHRFGFETFRKLAEAGTKLVDDATAAIEA' A
#
# COMPACT_ATOMS: atom_id res chain seq x y z
N MET A 1 0.56 -9.66 0.26
CA MET A 1 -0.37 -9.69 1.41
C MET A 1 -0.57 -8.33 2.07
N PHE A 2 0.48 -7.54 2.41
CA PHE A 2 0.29 -6.23 3.06
C PHE A 2 -0.74 -5.33 2.36
N TYR A 3 -0.54 -5.03 1.07
CA TYR A 3 -1.47 -4.20 0.29
C TYR A 3 -2.84 -4.85 0.06
N THR A 4 -2.92 -6.18 0.08
CA THR A 4 -4.19 -6.91 0.02
C THR A 4 -4.99 -6.70 1.30
N ALA A 5 -4.35 -6.77 2.47
CA ALA A 5 -4.99 -6.51 3.75
C ALA A 5 -5.45 -5.05 3.87
N VAL A 6 -4.62 -4.11 3.40
CA VAL A 6 -5.01 -2.68 3.33
C VAL A 6 -6.23 -2.49 2.43
N ALA A 7 -6.24 -3.11 1.25
CA ALA A 7 -7.37 -3.01 0.33
C ALA A 7 -8.66 -3.56 0.97
N LEU A 8 -8.62 -4.75 1.57
CA LEU A 8 -9.78 -5.33 2.26
C LEU A 8 -10.28 -4.45 3.42
N ALA A 9 -9.38 -3.81 4.17
CA ALA A 9 -9.77 -2.89 5.24
C ALA A 9 -10.42 -1.60 4.70
N ILE A 10 -10.01 -1.13 3.53
CA ILE A 10 -10.69 -0.02 2.83
C ILE A 10 -12.08 -0.45 2.37
N GLU A 11 -12.20 -1.65 1.77
CA GLU A 11 -13.48 -2.20 1.35
C GLU A 11 -14.46 -2.31 2.53
N GLU A 12 -13.99 -2.80 3.69
CA GLU A 12 -14.80 -2.93 4.90
C GLU A 12 -15.34 -1.58 5.40
N ARG A 13 -14.51 -0.52 5.37
CA ARG A 13 -14.90 0.80 5.89
C ARG A 13 -15.73 1.63 4.92
N SER A 14 -15.44 1.52 3.63
CA SER A 14 -16.06 2.37 2.59
C SER A 14 -17.19 1.68 1.83
N GLY A 15 -17.27 0.35 1.86
CA GLY A 15 -18.16 -0.45 1.00
C GLY A 15 -17.77 -0.47 -0.48
N VAL A 16 -16.65 0.17 -0.86
CA VAL A 16 -16.15 0.24 -2.24
C VAL A 16 -15.12 -0.86 -2.46
N SER A 17 -15.37 -1.75 -3.45
CA SER A 17 -14.40 -2.79 -3.77
C SER A 17 -13.11 -2.20 -4.33
N THR A 18 -11.97 -2.63 -3.80
CA THR A 18 -10.64 -2.14 -4.12
C THR A 18 -9.68 -3.33 -4.27
N SER A 19 -9.00 -3.42 -5.42
CA SER A 19 -7.97 -4.45 -5.67
C SER A 19 -6.60 -3.80 -5.82
N PRO A 20 -5.58 -4.22 -5.06
CA PRO A 20 -4.25 -3.63 -5.17
C PRO A 20 -3.57 -4.07 -6.46
N ILE A 21 -3.07 -3.12 -7.24
CA ILE A 21 -2.27 -3.36 -8.45
C ILE A 21 -0.82 -2.96 -8.17
N ILE A 22 0.09 -3.95 -8.15
CA ILE A 22 1.54 -3.72 -7.96
C ILE A 22 2.26 -4.08 -9.26
N GLY A 23 2.77 -3.07 -9.96
CA GLY A 23 3.62 -3.26 -11.14
C GLY A 23 5.11 -3.21 -10.77
N MET A 24 5.85 -4.29 -11.05
CA MET A 24 7.30 -4.36 -10.80
C MET A 24 8.09 -4.16 -12.09
N LYS A 25 9.12 -3.31 -12.06
CA LYS A 25 10.12 -3.20 -13.15
C LYS A 25 11.47 -3.74 -12.68
N PRO A 26 12.29 -4.34 -13.56
CA PRO A 26 13.66 -4.74 -13.22
C PRO A 26 14.47 -3.56 -12.69
N VAL A 27 15.28 -3.81 -11.66
CA VAL A 27 16.18 -2.79 -11.10
C VAL A 27 17.17 -2.36 -12.18
N GLY A 28 17.29 -1.06 -12.44
CA GLY A 28 18.18 -0.52 -13.47
C GLY A 28 17.61 -0.47 -14.89
N ALA A 29 16.35 -0.86 -15.12
CA ALA A 29 15.66 -0.53 -16.37
C ALA A 29 15.52 1.00 -16.46
N SER A 30 16.20 1.60 -17.44
CA SER A 30 16.49 3.02 -17.63
C SER A 30 15.30 3.97 -17.38
N GLY A 31 15.52 4.98 -16.52
CA GLY A 31 14.85 6.29 -16.60
C GLY A 31 13.52 6.49 -15.88
N GLY A 32 12.97 5.50 -15.15
CA GLY A 32 11.70 5.66 -14.44
C GLY A 32 11.87 5.92 -12.95
N TRP A 33 11.28 6.99 -12.42
CA TRP A 33 11.04 7.18 -10.98
C TRP A 33 10.15 6.04 -10.47
N SER A 34 10.76 4.95 -9.99
CA SER A 34 10.01 3.88 -9.33
C SER A 34 9.71 4.31 -7.89
N PHE A 35 8.43 4.49 -7.56
CA PHE A 35 7.98 4.76 -6.19
C PHE A 35 8.39 3.66 -5.21
N TYR A 36 8.55 2.42 -5.69
CA TYR A 36 8.97 1.26 -4.91
C TYR A 36 10.43 0.90 -5.22
N ARG A 37 11.37 1.71 -4.75
CA ARG A 37 12.80 1.34 -4.76
C ARG A 37 13.03 0.27 -3.69
N ASP A 38 13.89 -0.70 -4.02
CA ASP A 38 14.31 -1.77 -3.09
C ASP A 38 13.17 -2.58 -2.46
N VAL A 39 12.18 -2.96 -3.26
CA VAL A 39 11.06 -3.83 -2.82
C VAL A 39 11.52 -5.12 -2.12
N HIS A 40 12.73 -5.59 -2.43
CA HIS A 40 13.34 -6.76 -1.79
C HIS A 40 13.63 -6.53 -0.29
N ARG A 41 13.69 -5.27 0.16
CA ARG A 41 13.82 -4.86 1.56
C ARG A 41 12.48 -4.45 2.18
N PHE A 42 11.35 -4.65 1.48
CA PHE A 42 10.04 -4.28 2.00
C PHE A 42 9.77 -4.99 3.33
N GLY A 43 9.53 -4.19 4.37
CA GLY A 43 9.32 -4.66 5.73
C GLY A 43 9.31 -3.51 6.71
N PHE A 44 8.90 -3.79 7.93
CA PHE A 44 8.84 -2.82 9.03
C PHE A 44 9.65 -3.34 10.21
N GLU A 45 10.29 -2.42 10.95
CA GLU A 45 11.16 -2.77 12.07
C GLU A 45 10.39 -3.43 13.24
N THR A 46 9.11 -3.07 13.43
CA THR A 46 8.25 -3.64 14.47
C THR A 46 6.83 -3.83 13.95
N PHE A 47 6.07 -4.73 14.60
CA PHE A 47 4.64 -4.91 14.31
C PHE A 47 3.82 -3.64 14.55
N ARG A 48 4.23 -2.81 15.52
CA ARG A 48 3.58 -1.51 15.75
C ARG A 48 3.75 -0.59 14.53
N LYS A 49 4.97 -0.48 13.98
CA LYS A 49 5.22 0.33 12.77
C LYS A 49 4.50 -0.21 11.54
N LEU A 50 4.40 -1.54 11.41
CA LEU A 50 3.57 -2.20 10.38
C LEU A 50 2.11 -1.75 10.49
N ALA A 51 1.55 -1.82 11.70
CA ALA A 51 0.16 -1.44 11.95
C ALA A 51 -0.07 0.04 11.68
N GLU A 52 0.77 0.93 12.21
CA GLU A 52 0.70 2.39 12.00
C GLU A 52 0.72 2.75 10.51
N ALA A 53 1.62 2.14 9.73
CA ALA A 53 1.71 2.38 8.29
C ALA A 53 0.47 1.87 7.53
N GLY A 54 -0.04 0.69 7.90
CA GLY A 54 -1.25 0.13 7.31
C GLY A 54 -2.48 0.99 7.61
N THR A 55 -2.68 1.37 8.88
CA THR A 55 -3.79 2.21 9.32
C THR A 55 -3.80 3.55 8.58
N LYS A 56 -2.64 4.21 8.47
CA LYS A 56 -2.54 5.48 7.74
C LYS A 56 -3.01 5.34 6.28
N LEU A 57 -2.61 4.27 5.58
CA LEU A 57 -3.03 4.06 4.19
C LEU A 57 -4.54 3.86 4.06
N VAL A 58 -5.16 3.18 5.02
CA VAL A 58 -6.62 2.99 5.06
C VAL A 58 -7.30 4.33 5.31
N ASP A 59 -6.87 5.09 6.33
CA ASP A 59 -7.46 6.37 6.69
C ASP A 59 -7.35 7.40 5.54
N ASP A 60 -6.17 7.52 4.93
CA ASP A 60 -5.93 8.43 3.80
C ASP A 60 -6.81 8.06 2.59
N ALA A 61 -6.98 6.76 2.31
CA ALA A 61 -7.81 6.29 1.21
C ALA A 61 -9.31 6.48 1.48
N THR A 62 -9.78 6.17 2.69
CA THR A 62 -11.18 6.42 3.08
C THR A 62 -11.51 7.91 2.98
N ALA A 63 -10.64 8.79 3.48
CA ALA A 63 -10.82 10.24 3.37
C ALA A 63 -10.87 10.71 1.90
N ALA A 64 -10.07 10.11 1.01
CA ALA A 64 -10.10 10.43 -0.42
C ALA A 64 -11.35 9.93 -1.15
N ILE A 65 -12.02 8.88 -0.64
CA ILE A 65 -13.29 8.37 -1.19
C ILE A 65 -14.46 9.26 -0.77
N GLU A 66 -14.40 9.84 0.43
CA GLU A 66 -15.47 10.68 0.99
C GLU A 66 -15.42 12.16 0.52
N ALA A 67 -14.32 12.59 -0.09
CA ALA A 67 -14.09 13.96 -0.58
C ALA A 67 -14.71 14.22 -1.96
#